data_AF-A0A7H2BKY9-F1
#
_entry.id   AF-A0A7H2BKY9-F1
#
_cell.length_a   1.000
_cell.length_b   1.000
_cell.length_c   1.000
_cell.angle_alpha   90.00
_cell.angle_beta   90.00
_cell.angle_gamma   90.00
#
_symmetry.space_group_name_H-M   'P 1'
#
loop_
_entity.id
_entity.type
_entity.pdbx_description
1 polymer ?
#
loop_
_entity_poly.entity_id
_entity_poly.type
_entity_poly.pdbx_seq_one_letter_code
_entity_poly.pdbx_strand_id
1 'polypeptide(L)'
;MSLSLRHANEKDIPAINAIYNESGVGTTASYDLEPLTVEDQTRWWEGLQAQGYPVMVAVDEHDAVAGFAYLSDFKLVLLTHTLYSTHPQEMS
;
A
#
# COMPACT_ATOMS: atom_id res chain seq x y z
N MET A 1 -22.92 -16.56 -3.56
CA MET A 1 -21.84 -15.57 -3.40
C MET A 1 -21.42 -15.14 -4.78
N SER A 2 -22.08 -14.11 -5.29
CA SER A 2 -21.61 -13.39 -6.47
C SER A 2 -20.72 -12.24 -6.04
N LEU A 3 -19.66 -11.98 -6.80
CA LEU A 3 -18.80 -10.81 -6.63
C LEU A 3 -18.94 -9.96 -7.89
N SER A 4 -19.07 -8.65 -7.70
CA SER A 4 -19.05 -7.68 -8.79
C SER A 4 -17.80 -6.81 -8.72
N LEU A 5 -17.28 -6.42 -9.88
CA LEU A 5 -16.09 -5.59 -9.99
C LEU A 5 -16.50 -4.16 -10.37
N ARG A 6 -15.99 -3.18 -9.64
CA ARG A 6 -16.18 -1.75 -9.94
C ARG A 6 -14.94 -0.94 -9.60
N HIS A 7 -14.88 0.28 -10.12
CA HIS A 7 -13.90 1.26 -9.66
C HIS A 7 -14.13 1.55 -8.17
N ALA A 8 -13.03 1.66 -7.44
CA ALA A 8 -13.05 2.13 -6.05
C ALA A 8 -13.45 3.60 -6.01
N ASN A 9 -14.24 3.95 -5.00
CA ASN A 9 -14.52 5.32 -4.60
C ASN A 9 -14.01 5.56 -3.17
N GLU A 10 -14.06 6.81 -2.73
CA GLU A 10 -13.54 7.22 -1.42
C GLU A 10 -14.13 6.42 -0.24
N LYS A 11 -15.38 5.96 -0.33
CA LYS A 11 -16.02 5.18 0.75
C LYS A 11 -15.43 3.77 0.91
N ASP A 12 -14.74 3.27 -0.11
CA ASP A 12 -14.10 1.95 -0.08
C ASP A 12 -12.74 1.98 0.62
N ILE A 13 -12.13 3.16 0.77
CA ILE A 13 -10.76 3.32 1.30
C ILE A 13 -10.57 2.72 2.70
N PRO A 14 -11.50 2.90 3.66
CA PRO A 14 -11.37 2.25 4.97
C PRO A 14 -11.33 0.71 4.86
N ALA A 15 -12.12 0.12 3.97
CA ALA A 15 -12.14 -1.34 3.77
C ALA A 15 -10.86 -1.82 3.05
N ILE A 16 -10.39 -1.07 2.06
CA ILE A 16 -9.11 -1.33 1.39
C ILE A 16 -7.96 -1.29 2.39
N ASN A 17 -7.92 -0.27 3.27
CA ASN A 17 -6.91 -0.14 4.31
C ASN A 17 -6.96 -1.31 5.30
N ALA A 18 -8.15 -1.74 5.73
CA ALA A 18 -8.31 -2.90 6.59
C ALA A 18 -7.74 -4.18 5.95
N ILE A 19 -8.11 -4.45 4.68
CA ILE A 19 -7.59 -5.59 3.91
C ILE A 19 -6.07 -5.49 3.75
N TYR A 20 -5.54 -4.30 3.43
CA TYR A 20 -4.09 -4.08 3.27
C TYR A 20 -3.33 -4.37 4.57
N ASN A 21 -3.80 -3.83 5.69
CA ASN A 21 -3.14 -4.01 6.98
C ASN A 21 -3.25 -5.44 7.49
N GLU A 22 -4.38 -6.13 7.27
CA GLU A 22 -4.54 -7.55 7.58
C GLU A 22 -3.62 -8.45 6.73
N SER A 23 -3.44 -8.09 5.45
CA SER A 23 -2.62 -8.86 4.50
C SER A 23 -1.14 -8.54 4.55
N GLY A 24 -0.78 -7.32 4.97
CA GLY A 24 0.53 -6.70 4.75
C GLY A 24 1.42 -6.59 5.98
N VAL A 25 0.86 -6.50 7.20
CA VAL A 25 1.70 -6.39 8.40
C VAL A 25 2.22 -7.78 8.78
N GLY A 26 3.47 -8.07 8.39
CA GLY A 26 4.19 -9.28 8.77
C GLY A 26 4.12 -10.45 7.79
N THR A 27 3.74 -10.22 6.52
CA THR A 27 3.78 -11.25 5.46
C THR A 27 4.76 -10.88 4.35
N THR A 28 5.07 -11.83 3.45
CA THR A 28 5.98 -11.59 2.31
C THR A 28 5.36 -10.76 1.18
N ALA A 29 4.10 -10.33 1.32
CA ALA A 29 3.38 -9.59 0.28
C ALA A 29 3.54 -8.07 0.38
N SER A 30 3.85 -7.54 1.57
CA SER A 30 4.18 -6.13 1.78
C SER A 30 5.54 -6.01 2.46
N TYR A 31 6.32 -5.01 2.04
CA TYR A 31 7.57 -4.63 2.70
C TYR A 31 7.36 -3.58 3.80
N ASP A 32 6.11 -3.22 4.09
CA ASP A 32 5.80 -2.24 5.14
C ASP A 32 5.95 -2.86 6.53
N LEU A 33 6.63 -2.12 7.41
CA LEU A 33 6.93 -2.55 8.77
C LEU A 33 5.87 -2.08 9.78
N GLU A 34 5.02 -1.13 9.38
CA GLU A 34 3.99 -0.53 10.21
C GLU A 34 2.66 -0.49 9.43
N PRO A 35 1.51 -0.67 10.11
CA PRO A 35 0.20 -0.50 9.48
C PRO A 35 0.02 0.91 8.92
N LEU A 36 -0.60 1.04 7.75
CA LEU A 36 -0.96 2.34 7.18
C LEU A 36 -2.23 2.88 7.85
N THR A 37 -2.29 4.19 8.07
CA THR A 37 -3.55 4.85 8.48
C THR A 37 -4.53 4.94 7.31
N VAL A 38 -5.81 5.15 7.61
CA VAL A 38 -6.82 5.41 6.56
C VAL A 38 -6.45 6.68 5.80
N GLU A 39 -5.93 7.70 6.46
CA GLU A 39 -5.46 8.94 5.85
C GLU A 39 -4.31 8.70 4.87
N ASP A 40 -3.34 7.84 5.20
CA ASP A 40 -2.25 7.47 4.30
C ASP A 40 -2.79 6.70 3.09
N GLN A 41 -3.74 5.78 3.31
CA GLN A 41 -4.39 5.04 2.23
C GLN A 41 -5.19 5.98 1.31
N THR A 42 -5.85 7.00 1.85
CA THR A 42 -6.55 8.01 1.06
C THR A 42 -5.58 8.78 0.18
N ARG A 43 -4.47 9.27 0.72
CA ARG A 43 -3.43 9.98 -0.06
C ARG A 43 -2.85 9.10 -1.18
N TRP A 44 -2.62 7.82 -0.89
CA TRP A 44 -2.17 6.86 -1.88
C TRP A 44 -3.19 6.73 -3.04
N TRP A 45 -4.47 6.58 -2.72
CA TRP A 45 -5.53 6.44 -3.72
C TRP A 45 -5.67 7.71 -4.57
N GLU A 46 -5.67 8.88 -3.94
CA GLU A 46 -5.68 10.18 -4.64
C GLU A 46 -4.47 10.33 -5.58
N GLY A 47 -3.29 9.89 -5.16
CA GLY A 47 -2.09 9.88 -5.98
C GLY A 47 -2.20 9.01 -7.22
N LEU A 48 -2.80 7.82 -7.09
CA LEU A 48 -3.07 6.93 -8.23
C LEU A 48 -4.11 7.54 -9.19
N GLN A 49 -5.19 8.11 -8.65
CA GLN A 49 -6.21 8.80 -9.45
C GLN A 49 -5.61 9.97 -10.24
N ALA A 50 -4.75 10.77 -9.61
CA ALA A 50 -4.06 11.88 -10.26
C ALA A 50 -3.14 11.42 -11.41
N GLN A 51 -2.62 10.21 -11.34
CA GLN A 51 -1.81 9.59 -12.39
C GLN A 51 -2.64 8.85 -13.44
N GLY A 52 -3.97 8.76 -13.27
CA GLY A 52 -4.87 8.02 -14.17
C GLY A 52 -4.84 6.50 -13.96
N TYR A 53 -4.28 6.02 -12.85
CA TYR A 53 -4.23 4.60 -12.53
C TYR A 53 -5.54 4.13 -11.88
N PRO A 54 -6.20 3.08 -12.41
CA PRO A 54 -7.44 2.59 -11.83
C PRO A 54 -7.17 1.77 -10.57
N VAL A 55 -8.02 1.99 -9.56
CA VAL A 55 -8.16 1.10 -8.40
C VAL A 55 -9.50 0.39 -8.53
N MET A 56 -9.47 -0.94 -8.49
CA MET A 56 -10.62 -1.82 -8.63
C MET A 56 -10.93 -2.49 -7.30
N VAL A 57 -12.21 -2.63 -6.99
CA VAL A 57 -12.71 -3.42 -5.85
C VAL A 57 -13.61 -4.55 -6.33
N ALA A 58 -13.50 -5.69 -5.66
CA ALA A 58 -14.50 -6.75 -5.70
C ALA A 58 -15.46 -6.57 -4.53
N VAL A 59 -16.75 -6.45 -4.81
CA VAL A 59 -17.79 -6.27 -3.78
C VAL A 59 -18.82 -7.39 -3.84
N ASP A 60 -19.34 -7.76 -2.67
CA ASP A 60 -20.41 -8.74 -2.54
C ASP A 60 -21.80 -8.12 -2.82
N GLU A 61 -22.85 -8.91 -2.59
CA GLU A 61 -24.25 -8.52 -2.82
C GLU A 61 -24.73 -7.39 -1.87
N HIS A 62 -23.95 -7.06 -0.83
CA HIS A 62 -24.23 -5.98 0.13
C HIS A 62 -23.28 -4.78 -0.06
N ASP A 63 -22.55 -4.72 -1.18
CA ASP A 63 -21.53 -3.71 -1.48
C ASP A 63 -20.34 -3.72 -0.50
N ALA A 64 -20.12 -4.84 0.20
CA ALA A 64 -18.96 -5.02 1.07
C ALA A 64 -17.72 -5.41 0.25
N VAL A 65 -16.61 -4.71 0.46
CA VAL A 65 -15.35 -4.96 -0.25
C VAL A 65 -14.72 -6.27 0.24
N ALA A 66 -14.58 -7.22 -0.68
CA ALA A 66 -13.95 -8.53 -0.46
C ALA A 66 -12.48 -8.57 -0.91
N GLY A 67 -12.04 -7.58 -1.70
CA GLY A 67 -10.67 -7.49 -2.21
C GLY A 67 -10.49 -6.28 -3.12
N PHE A 68 -9.23 -5.92 -3.38
CA PHE A 68 -8.90 -4.81 -4.27
C PHE A 68 -7.67 -5.12 -5.12
N ALA A 69 -7.54 -4.41 -6.24
CA ALA A 69 -6.38 -4.49 -7.13
C ALA A 69 -6.10 -3.10 -7.72
N TYR A 70 -4.84 -2.81 -7.96
CA TYR A 70 -4.40 -1.56 -8.57
C TYR A 70 -3.15 -1.80 -9.42
N LEU A 71 -2.88 -0.86 -10.32
CA LEU A 71 -1.63 -0.76 -11.06
C LEU A 71 -0.95 0.56 -10.67
N SER A 72 0.37 0.55 -10.61
CA SER A 72 1.18 1.75 -10.42
C SER A 72 2.47 1.64 -11.20
N ASP A 73 3.18 2.75 -11.36
CA ASP A 73 4.56 2.71 -11.81
C ASP A 73 5.42 1.85 -10.89
N PHE A 74 6.38 1.14 -11.49
CA PHE A 74 7.39 0.41 -10.73
C PHE A 74 8.34 1.40 -10.05
N LYS A 75 8.39 1.36 -8.72
CA LYS A 75 9.30 2.21 -7.93
C LYS A 75 10.56 1.42 -7.55
N LEU A 76 11.70 1.78 -8.14
CA LEU A 76 13.00 1.26 -7.71
C LEU A 76 13.39 1.95 -6.39
N VAL A 77 13.42 1.18 -5.29
CA VAL A 77 13.96 1.66 -4.01
C VAL A 77 15.45 1.30 -3.96
N LEU A 78 16.32 2.28 -4.20
CA LEU A 78 17.75 2.12 -3.93
C LEU A 78 17.98 2.23 -2.42
N LEU A 79 18.24 1.11 -1.76
CA LEU A 79 18.73 1.10 -0.37
C LEU A 79 20.14 1.69 -0.38
N THR A 80 20.28 2.99 -0.10
CA THR A 80 21.58 3.59 0.21
C THR A 80 22.03 3.08 1.57
N HIS A 81 22.76 1.96 1.58
CA HIS A 81 23.50 1.51 2.75
C HIS A 81 24.67 2.49 2.97
N THR A 82 24.46 3.49 3.82
CA THR A 82 25.54 4.37 4.29
C THR A 82 26.54 3.52 5.06
N LEU A 83 27.62 3.11 4.40
CA LEU A 83 28.77 2.50 5.06
C LEU A 83 29.37 3.55 6.01
N TYR A 84 29.10 3.40 7.30
CA TYR A 84 29.88 4.06 8.36
C TYR A 84 31.30 3.49 8.29
N SER A 85 32.21 4.20 7.65
CA SER A 85 33.64 3.92 7.74
C SER A 85 34.10 4.34 9.13
N THR A 86 34.20 3.40 10.06
CA THR A 86 34.94 3.59 11.30
C THR A 86 36.42 3.80 10.97
N HIS A 87 36.90 5.02 11.16
CA HIS A 87 38.31 5.33 11.10
C HIS A 87 38.86 5.29 12.53
N PRO A 88 39.75 4.35 12.91
CA PRO A 88 40.40 4.40 14.21
C PRO A 88 41.52 5.44 14.15
N GLN A 89 41.33 6.58 14.82
CA GLN A 89 42.45 7.46 15.14
C GLN A 89 43.14 6.88 16.37
N GLU A 90 44.22 6.14 16.15
CA GLU A 90 45.25 5.95 17.17
C GLU A 90 45.82 7.33 17.51
N MET A 91 45.69 7.77 18.76
CA MET A 91 46.43 8.92 19.27
C MET A 91 47.15 8.51 20.55
N SER A 92 48.47 8.63 20.43
CA SER A 92 49.53 8.43 21.41
C SER A 92 49.42 9.32 22.65
#